data_AF-A0A2R6S2M3-F1
#
_entry.id   AF-A0A2R6S2M3-F1
#
_cell.length_a   1.000
_cell.length_b   1.000
_cell.length_c   1.000
_cell.angle_alpha   90.00
_cell.angle_beta   90.00
_cell.angle_gamma   90.00
#
_symmetry.space_group_name_H-M   'P 1'
#
loop_
_entity.id
_entity.type
_entity.pdbx_description
1 polymer ?
#
loop_
_entity_poly.entity_id
_entity_poly.type
_entity_poly.pdbx_seq_one_letter_code
_entity_poly.pdbx_strand_id
1 'polypeptide(L)'
;MRDLTLRSITANRIAVYNQSHRPRLASKPPMADEMKIAKSPPPETEKVEAEKLPPPPEKPLPGDCCGSGCVRCVWDVYYEELEDYNKLVSESESKRKSDSGSE
;
A
#
# COMPACT_ATOMS: atom_id res chain seq x y z
N MET A 1 6.37 60.89 5.91
CA MET A 1 6.03 59.83 4.93
C MET A 1 7.09 58.73 4.79
N ARG A 2 8.18 58.69 5.60
CA ARG A 2 9.20 57.63 5.56
C ARG A 2 9.01 56.52 6.63
N ASP A 3 8.11 56.72 7.59
CA ASP A 3 7.88 55.78 8.71
C ASP A 3 6.80 54.72 8.48
N LEU A 4 5.85 54.95 7.57
CA LEU A 4 4.75 54.00 7.35
C LEU A 4 5.24 52.73 6.62
N THR A 5 6.22 52.85 5.72
CA THR A 5 6.80 51.72 5.00
C THR A 5 7.74 50.89 5.88
N LEU A 6 8.50 51.52 6.79
CA LEU A 6 9.33 50.76 7.74
C LEU A 6 8.48 49.95 8.72
N ARG A 7 7.34 50.51 9.18
CA ARG A 7 6.37 49.81 10.03
C ARG A 7 5.68 48.67 9.31
N SER A 8 5.33 48.83 8.03
CA SER A 8 4.71 47.75 7.26
C SER A 8 5.70 46.62 6.94
N ILE A 9 6.96 46.93 6.62
CA ILE A 9 7.99 45.93 6.33
C ILE A 9 8.35 45.13 7.58
N THR A 10 8.49 45.80 8.74
CA THR A 10 8.76 45.12 10.01
C THR A 10 7.57 44.28 10.48
N ALA A 11 6.33 44.78 10.33
CA ALA A 11 5.12 44.01 10.62
C ALA A 11 5.00 42.74 9.75
N ASN A 12 5.29 42.85 8.44
CA ASN A 12 5.26 41.69 7.54
C ASN A 12 6.35 40.67 7.88
N ARG A 13 7.53 41.14 8.28
CA ARG A 13 8.65 40.27 8.68
C ARG A 13 8.37 39.53 10.01
N ILE A 14 7.71 40.19 10.97
CA ILE A 14 7.28 39.58 12.23
C ILE A 14 6.18 38.54 11.99
N ALA A 15 5.22 38.83 11.10
CA ALA A 15 4.16 37.89 10.74
C ALA A 15 4.71 36.60 10.10
N VAL A 16 5.64 36.72 9.15
CA VAL A 16 6.29 35.58 8.49
C VAL A 16 7.15 34.77 9.48
N TYR A 17 7.89 35.43 10.38
CA TYR A 17 8.70 34.75 11.39
C TYR A 17 7.83 33.93 12.37
N ASN A 18 6.70 34.48 12.83
CA ASN A 18 5.76 33.80 13.72
C ASN A 18 4.97 32.67 13.04
N GLN A 19 4.79 32.73 11.71
CA GLN A 19 4.17 31.65 10.94
C GLN A 19 5.11 30.44 10.80
N SER A 20 6.40 30.69 10.55
CA SER A 20 7.40 29.64 10.36
C SER A 20 7.92 29.03 11.66
N HIS A 21 7.88 29.77 12.78
CA HIS A 21 8.39 29.32 14.08
C HIS A 21 7.30 29.17 15.16
N ARG A 22 6.05 28.89 14.77
CA ARG A 22 4.98 28.67 15.75
C ARG A 22 5.27 27.39 16.57
N PRO A 23 5.54 27.47 17.89
CA PRO A 23 5.76 26.27 18.70
C PRO A 23 4.44 25.49 18.74
N ARG A 24 4.50 24.21 18.40
CA ARG A 24 3.35 23.30 18.40
C ARG A 24 2.97 22.96 19.86
N LEU A 25 2.47 23.95 20.60
CA LEU A 25 1.95 23.76 21.95
C LEU A 25 0.59 23.05 21.84
N ALA A 26 0.67 21.73 21.85
CA ALA A 26 -0.30 20.76 22.35
C ALA A 26 -1.77 21.24 22.48
N SER A 27 -2.53 21.10 21.40
CA SER A 27 -3.95 20.76 21.50
C SER A 27 -4.11 19.28 21.12
N LYS A 28 -4.15 18.41 22.14
CA LYS A 28 -4.70 17.06 21.98
C LYS A 28 -6.21 17.22 21.75
N PRO A 29 -6.79 16.81 20.59
CA PRO A 29 -8.22 16.60 20.54
C PRO A 29 -8.59 15.39 21.43
N PRO A 30 -9.72 15.44 22.16
CA PRO A 30 -10.21 14.28 22.90
C PRO A 30 -10.61 13.19 21.89
N MET A 31 -10.33 11.95 22.28
CA MET A 31 -10.68 10.72 21.58
C MET A 31 -12.18 10.69 21.28
N ALA A 32 -12.58 10.98 20.04
CA ALA A 32 -13.91 10.68 19.50
C ALA A 32 -13.87 10.76 17.97
N ASP A 33 -13.40 9.69 17.32
CA ASP A 33 -13.86 9.38 15.97
C ASP A 33 -13.98 7.86 15.86
N GLU A 34 -15.22 7.44 16.05
CA GLU A 34 -15.70 6.12 15.73
C GLU A 34 -15.86 6.04 14.21
N MET A 35 -14.98 5.31 13.51
CA MET A 35 -15.28 4.86 12.16
C MET A 35 -14.97 3.36 12.04
N LYS A 36 -16.02 2.58 12.29
CA LYS A 36 -16.17 1.24 11.74
C LYS A 36 -16.14 1.37 10.22
N ILE A 37 -15.24 0.65 9.54
CA ILE A 37 -15.56 0.16 8.21
C ILE A 37 -15.04 -1.28 8.11
N ALA A 38 -15.99 -2.17 7.93
CA ALA A 38 -15.78 -3.57 7.70
C ALA A 38 -14.85 -3.79 6.51
N LYS A 39 -13.93 -4.76 6.64
CA LYS A 39 -13.43 -5.49 5.47
C LYS A 39 -13.17 -6.95 5.83
N SER A 40 -14.24 -7.66 6.18
CA SER A 40 -14.35 -9.06 5.79
C SER A 40 -14.30 -9.19 4.25
N PRO A 41 -13.91 -10.37 3.75
CA PRO A 41 -12.69 -10.65 3.02
C PRO A 41 -12.77 -10.20 1.54
N PRO A 42 -11.65 -9.97 0.83
CA PRO A 42 -11.68 -10.14 -0.60
C PRO A 42 -11.77 -11.65 -0.94
N PRO A 43 -12.59 -12.00 -1.93
CA PRO A 43 -13.25 -13.29 -2.09
C PRO A 43 -12.28 -14.42 -2.45
N GLU A 44 -12.47 -15.58 -1.81
CA GLU A 44 -12.34 -16.85 -2.51
C GLU A 44 -13.13 -16.73 -3.81
N THR A 45 -12.57 -17.16 -4.94
CA THR A 45 -13.10 -17.05 -6.32
C THR A 45 -12.54 -15.90 -7.16
N GLU A 46 -11.38 -16.13 -7.78
CA GLU A 46 -11.37 -16.17 -9.25
C GLU A 46 -10.88 -17.55 -9.69
N LYS A 47 -11.85 -18.45 -9.64
CA LYS A 47 -11.84 -19.73 -10.34
C LYS A 47 -12.13 -19.42 -11.80
N VAL A 48 -11.11 -19.18 -12.61
CA VAL A 48 -11.30 -19.00 -14.06
C VAL A 48 -10.16 -19.75 -14.79
N GLU A 49 -10.54 -20.74 -15.58
CA GLU A 49 -9.74 -21.59 -16.48
C GLU A 49 -8.74 -22.62 -15.89
N ALA A 50 -9.18 -23.36 -14.87
CA ALA A 50 -8.45 -24.47 -14.23
C ALA A 50 -8.53 -25.82 -15.00
N GLU A 51 -8.06 -25.89 -16.24
CA GLU A 51 -7.79 -27.21 -16.86
C GLU A 51 -6.30 -27.51 -17.06
N LYS A 52 -5.41 -26.52 -16.92
CA LYS A 52 -3.96 -26.75 -17.11
C LYS A 52 -3.03 -26.12 -16.08
N LEU A 53 -3.47 -25.09 -15.36
CA LEU A 53 -2.59 -24.35 -14.44
C LEU A 53 -2.93 -24.65 -12.97
N PRO A 54 -1.91 -24.72 -12.10
CA PRO A 54 -2.15 -24.77 -10.66
C PRO A 54 -2.88 -23.50 -10.20
N PRO A 55 -3.63 -23.54 -9.08
CA PRO A 55 -4.19 -22.33 -8.51
C PRO A 55 -3.08 -21.38 -8.03
N PRO A 56 -3.32 -20.05 -8.04
CA PRO A 56 -2.37 -19.08 -7.49
C PRO A 56 -2.16 -19.30 -5.99
N PRO A 57 -0.97 -18.94 -5.45
CA PRO A 57 -0.67 -19.10 -4.03
C PRO A 57 -1.59 -18.23 -3.16
N GLU A 58 -1.99 -18.76 -2.00
CA GLU A 58 -2.83 -18.03 -1.05
C GLU A 58 -2.02 -16.99 -0.29
N LYS A 59 -2.59 -15.78 -0.14
CA LYS A 59 -1.93 -14.70 0.60
C LYS A 59 -1.91 -15.03 2.10
N PRO A 60 -0.75 -14.96 2.77
CA PRO A 60 -0.67 -15.22 4.20
C PRO A 60 -1.45 -14.16 4.99
N LEU A 61 -1.99 -14.57 6.15
CA LEU A 61 -2.68 -13.63 7.02
C LEU A 61 -1.67 -12.71 7.70
N PRO A 62 -2.05 -11.47 8.07
CA PRO A 62 -1.17 -10.56 8.79
C PRO A 62 -0.71 -11.09 10.16
N GLY A 63 -1.37 -12.14 10.70
CA GLY A 63 -0.97 -12.84 11.92
C GLY A 63 0.05 -13.97 11.73
N ASP A 64 0.28 -14.45 10.50
CA ASP A 64 1.30 -15.47 10.20
C ASP A 64 2.72 -14.89 10.19
N CYS A 65 2.84 -13.58 9.98
CA CYS A 65 4.13 -12.90 10.08
C CYS A 65 4.44 -12.58 11.54
N CYS A 66 5.44 -13.27 12.10
CA CYS A 66 5.93 -13.07 13.46
C CYS A 66 6.46 -11.64 13.72
N GLY A 67 6.82 -10.88 12.68
CA GLY A 67 7.16 -9.45 12.77
C GLY A 67 8.49 -9.13 13.48
N SER A 68 9.17 -10.12 14.06
CA SER A 68 10.43 -9.95 14.80
C SER A 68 11.68 -10.31 13.98
N GLY A 69 11.57 -10.46 12.66
CA GLY A 69 12.69 -10.76 11.77
C GLY A 69 13.17 -12.21 11.83
N CYS A 70 12.28 -13.17 11.56
CA CYS A 70 12.66 -14.57 11.37
C CYS A 70 13.62 -14.73 10.16
N VAL A 71 14.44 -15.79 10.17
CA VAL A 71 15.39 -16.11 9.09
C VAL A 71 14.69 -16.29 7.74
N ARG A 72 13.44 -16.75 7.74
CA ARG A 72 12.56 -16.85 6.57
C ARG A 72 11.22 -16.22 6.90
N CYS A 73 10.84 -15.16 6.17
CA CYS A 73 9.53 -14.54 6.35
C CYS A 73 8.48 -15.30 5.55
N VAL A 74 7.27 -15.45 6.10
CA VAL A 74 6.13 -16.01 5.37
C VAL A 74 5.84 -15.23 4.08
N TRP A 75 6.08 -13.91 4.11
CA TRP A 75 5.95 -13.06 2.94
C TRP A 75 7.00 -13.37 1.87
N ASP A 76 8.23 -13.72 2.26
CA ASP A 76 9.28 -14.07 1.29
C ASP A 76 8.89 -15.34 0.52
N VAL A 77 8.40 -16.36 1.24
CA VAL A 77 7.93 -17.62 0.64
C VAL A 77 6.76 -17.37 -0.31
N TYR A 78 5.78 -16.58 0.14
CA TYR A 78 4.63 -16.22 -0.71
C TYR A 78 5.05 -15.53 -2.01
N TYR A 79 6.00 -14.59 -1.96
CA TYR A 79 6.46 -13.89 -3.16
C TYR A 79 7.26 -14.80 -4.10
N GLU A 80 8.10 -15.69 -3.57
CA GLU A 80 8.80 -16.71 -4.36
C GLU A 80 7.80 -17.60 -5.13
N GLU A 81 6.79 -18.12 -4.44
CA GLU A 81 5.75 -18.96 -5.06
C GLU A 81 4.91 -18.18 -6.09
N LEU A 82 4.65 -16.90 -5.83
CA LEU A 82 3.91 -16.03 -6.75
C LEU A 82 4.70 -15.76 -8.04
N GLU A 83 6.01 -15.57 -7.93
CA GLU A 83 6.89 -15.42 -9.09
C GLU A 83 6.90 -16.69 -9.95
N ASP A 84 6.98 -17.86 -9.32
CA ASP A 84 6.91 -19.14 -10.02
C ASP A 84 5.57 -19.34 -10.72
N TYR A 85 4.46 -19.01 -10.05
CA TYR A 85 3.13 -19.03 -10.64
C TYR A 85 3.05 -18.15 -11.89
N ASN A 86 3.54 -16.90 -11.82
CA ASN A 86 3.52 -15.97 -12.94
C ASN A 86 4.34 -16.48 -14.14
N LYS A 87 5.48 -17.15 -13.89
CA LYS A 87 6.28 -17.79 -14.96
C LYS A 87 5.48 -18.91 -15.63
N LEU A 88 4.86 -19.78 -14.84
CA LEU A 88 4.03 -20.89 -15.35
C LEU A 88 2.85 -20.37 -16.19
N VAL A 89 2.17 -19.33 -15.72
CA VAL A 89 1.09 -18.67 -16.47
C VAL A 89 1.62 -18.18 -17.82
N SER A 90 2.71 -17.43 -17.83
CA SER A 90 3.29 -16.87 -19.06
C SER A 90 3.70 -17.93 -20.09
N GLU A 91 4.25 -19.06 -19.63
CA GLU A 91 4.64 -20.17 -20.49
C GLU A 91 3.40 -20.88 -21.06
N SER A 92 2.40 -21.11 -20.21
CA SER A 92 1.16 -21.76 -20.62
C SER A 92 0.34 -20.92 -21.61
N GLU A 93 0.30 -19.60 -21.45
CA GLU A 93 -0.38 -18.68 -22.39
C GLU A 93 0.27 -18.73 -23.78
N SER A 94 1.59 -18.83 -23.82
CA SER A 94 2.36 -18.99 -25.05
C SER A 94 2.02 -20.32 -25.74
N LYS A 95 1.86 -21.40 -24.95
CA LYS A 95 1.51 -22.72 -25.45
C LYS A 95 0.05 -22.86 -25.90
N ARG A 96 -0.89 -22.17 -25.22
CA ARG A 96 -2.32 -22.15 -25.59
C ARG A 96 -2.56 -21.47 -26.93
N LYS A 97 -1.79 -20.42 -27.26
CA LYS A 97 -1.88 -19.72 -28.57
C LYS A 97 -1.44 -20.59 -29.75
N SER A 98 -0.56 -21.58 -29.54
CA SER A 98 -0.12 -22.52 -30.58
C SER A 98 -1.04 -23.74 -30.76
N ASP A 99 -1.91 -24.02 -29.79
CA ASP A 99 -2.78 -25.22 -29.75
C ASP A 99 -4.20 -24.93 -30.30
N SER A 100 -4.61 -23.66 -30.36
CA SER A 100 -5.95 -23.24 -30.84
C SER A 100 -6.07 -23.13 -32.38
N GLY A 101 -5.33 -23.95 -33.13
CA GLY A 101 -5.31 -23.91 -34.59
C GLY A 101 -4.79 -25.21 -35.22
N SER A 102 -5.52 -26.31 -35.04
CA SER A 102 -5.39 -27.50 -35.88
C SER A 102 -6.72 -28.25 -35.90
N GLU A 103 -7.51 -27.97 -36.93
CA GLU A 103 -8.56 -28.83 -37.46
C GLU A 103 -8.01 -29.51 -38.73
#